data_AF-A0AAV4ZGL8-F1
#
_entry.id   AF-A0AAV4ZGL8-F1
#
_cell.length_a   1.000
_cell.length_b   1.000
_cell.length_c   1.000
_cell.angle_alpha   90.00
_cell.angle_beta   90.00
_cell.angle_gamma   90.00
#
_symmetry.space_group_name_H-M   'P 1'
#
loop_
_entity.id
_entity.type
_entity.pdbx_description
1 polymer ?
#
loop_
_entity_poly.entity_id
_entity_poly.type
_entity_poly.pdbx_seq_one_letter_code
_entity_poly.pdbx_strand_id
1 'polypeptide(L)'
;MVGFVRLEGRGVRPDLLAAAGEALFGPEWRRPVAAALGVDARLVQRWAAGQRDIPDTVAPALLALLGREASALEAQALALRRAAAAIEEAE
;
A
#
# COMPACT_ATOMS: atom_id res chain seq x y z
N MET A 1 -18.34 -20.69 -18.74
CA MET A 1 -17.54 -19.78 -19.59
C MET A 1 -18.01 -18.36 -19.27
N VAL A 2 -17.37 -17.69 -18.30
CA VAL A 2 -17.67 -16.29 -17.95
C VAL A 2 -16.60 -15.45 -18.62
N GLY A 3 -17.00 -14.66 -19.62
CA GLY A 3 -16.11 -13.78 -20.35
C GLY A 3 -15.65 -12.63 -19.45
N PHE A 4 -14.33 -12.51 -19.28
CA PHE A 4 -13.73 -11.32 -18.71
C PHE A 4 -13.76 -10.21 -19.77
N VAL A 5 -14.61 -9.22 -19.55
CA VAL A 5 -14.59 -7.96 -20.30
C VAL A 5 -13.21 -7.32 -20.07
N ARG A 6 -12.39 -7.25 -21.12
CA ARG A 6 -11.17 -6.44 -21.13
C ARG A 6 -11.59 -4.98 -21.11
N LEU A 7 -11.57 -4.37 -19.93
CA LEU A 7 -11.61 -2.91 -19.79
C LEU A 7 -10.23 -2.39 -20.20
N GLU A 8 -10.09 -1.98 -21.45
CA GLU A 8 -8.91 -1.27 -21.90
C GLU A 8 -8.81 0.06 -21.14
N GLY A 9 -7.82 0.15 -20.24
CA GLY A 9 -7.24 1.43 -19.86
C GLY A 9 -7.44 1.97 -18.44
N ARG A 10 -7.47 1.16 -17.36
CA ARG A 10 -7.16 1.63 -15.98
C ARG A 10 -6.61 0.54 -15.03
N GLY A 11 -5.79 -0.37 -15.52
CA GLY A 11 -5.04 -1.27 -14.63
C GLY A 11 -4.09 -0.48 -13.73
N VAL A 12 -3.79 -0.99 -12.53
CA VAL A 12 -2.76 -0.38 -11.66
C VAL A 12 -1.49 -0.23 -12.47
N ARG A 13 -0.93 0.97 -12.47
CA ARG A 13 0.34 1.22 -13.16
C ARG A 13 1.52 0.84 -12.26
N PRO A 14 2.64 0.37 -12.82
CA PRO A 14 3.82 0.00 -12.05
C PRO A 14 4.35 1.12 -11.12
N ASP A 15 4.28 2.38 -11.56
CA ASP A 15 4.68 3.55 -10.75
C ASP A 15 3.80 3.72 -9.50
N LEU A 16 2.49 3.51 -9.62
CA LEU A 16 1.56 3.60 -8.50
C LEU A 16 1.72 2.43 -7.53
N LEU A 17 1.99 1.22 -8.06
CA LEU A 17 2.32 0.07 -7.23
C LEU A 17 3.58 0.35 -6.39
N ALA A 18 4.63 0.89 -7.02
CA ALA A 18 5.87 1.23 -6.33
C ALA A 18 5.66 2.31 -5.27
N ALA A 19 4.98 3.41 -5.61
CA ALA A 19 4.70 4.50 -4.67
C ALA A 19 3.88 4.01 -3.46
N ALA A 20 2.84 3.20 -3.68
CA ALA A 20 2.05 2.62 -2.59
C ALA A 20 2.87 1.66 -1.73
N GLY A 21 3.69 0.82 -2.36
CA GLY A 21 4.58 -0.10 -1.67
C GLY A 21 5.58 0.63 -0.78
N GLU A 22 6.24 1.67 -1.31
CA GLU A 22 7.21 2.48 -0.58
C GLU A 22 6.57 3.23 0.58
N ALA A 23 5.38 3.78 0.39
CA ALA A 23 4.63 4.45 1.46
C ALA A 23 4.28 3.49 2.61
N LEU A 24 3.97 2.22 2.31
CA LEU A 24 3.59 1.22 3.31
C LEU A 24 4.78 0.55 4.00
N PHE A 25 5.87 0.29 3.26
CA PHE A 25 6.91 -0.64 3.70
C PHE A 25 8.34 -0.12 3.50
N GLY A 26 8.51 1.10 2.99
CA GLY A 26 9.80 1.71 2.71
C GLY A 26 10.49 1.18 1.44
N PRO A 27 11.79 1.46 1.26
CA PRO A 27 12.50 1.21 -0.01
C PRO A 27 12.50 -0.25 -0.46
N GLU A 28 12.46 -1.20 0.47
CA GLU A 28 12.44 -2.65 0.20
C GLU A 28 11.02 -3.22 0.12
N TRP A 29 10.09 -2.46 -0.48
CA TRP A 29 8.65 -2.73 -0.46
C TRP A 29 8.18 -4.02 -1.13
N ARG A 30 8.92 -4.54 -2.12
CA ARG A 30 8.43 -5.65 -2.99
C ARG A 30 8.09 -6.92 -2.22
N ARG A 31 8.94 -7.33 -1.27
CA ARG A 31 8.71 -8.55 -0.45
C ARG A 31 7.55 -8.34 0.55
N PRO A 32 7.50 -7.24 1.31
CA PRO A 32 6.36 -6.91 2.14
C PRO A 32 5.02 -6.82 1.39
N VAL A 33 4.98 -6.17 0.22
CA VAL A 33 3.77 -6.11 -0.62
C VAL A 33 3.34 -7.51 -1.05
N ALA A 34 4.29 -8.36 -1.47
CA ALA A 34 3.98 -9.74 -1.83
C ALA A 34 3.36 -10.52 -0.66
N ALA A 35 3.93 -10.37 0.54
CA ALA A 35 3.40 -10.99 1.76
C ALA A 35 2.00 -10.44 2.11
N ALA A 36 1.80 -9.12 2.04
CA ALA A 36 0.53 -8.47 2.36
C ALA A 36 -0.60 -8.85 1.38
N LEU A 37 -0.26 -9.07 0.10
CA LEU A 37 -1.19 -9.49 -0.94
C LEU A 37 -1.34 -11.02 -1.06
N GLY A 38 -0.54 -11.81 -0.33
CA GLY A 38 -0.57 -13.27 -0.40
C GLY A 38 -0.10 -13.82 -1.74
N VAL A 39 0.85 -13.16 -2.41
CA VAL A 39 1.38 -13.54 -3.72
C VAL A 39 2.88 -13.77 -3.69
N ASP A 40 3.42 -14.38 -4.76
CA ASP A 40 4.85 -14.59 -4.91
C ASP A 40 5.62 -13.28 -5.16
N ALA A 41 6.78 -13.11 -4.53
CA ALA A 41 7.60 -11.89 -4.67
C ALA A 41 8.11 -11.65 -6.10
N ARG A 42 8.34 -12.71 -6.89
CA ARG A 42 8.70 -12.59 -8.31
C ARG A 42 7.51 -12.09 -9.14
N LEU A 43 6.28 -12.35 -8.73
CA LEU A 43 5.10 -11.79 -9.39
C LEU A 43 5.05 -10.27 -9.19
N VAL A 44 5.26 -9.80 -7.97
CA VAL A 44 5.33 -8.35 -7.65
C VAL A 44 6.49 -7.68 -8.41
N GLN A 45 7.63 -8.36 -8.54
CA GLN A 45 8.75 -7.86 -9.36
C GLN A 45 8.36 -7.70 -10.84
N ARG A 46 7.68 -8.71 -11.43
CA ARG A 46 7.23 -8.63 -12.84
C ARG A 46 6.18 -7.54 -13.05
N TRP A 47 5.30 -7.30 -12.08
CA TRP A 47 4.37 -6.17 -12.07
C TRP A 47 5.11 -4.83 -12.04
N ALA A 48 6.06 -4.67 -11.12
CA ALA A 48 6.87 -3.46 -10.99
C ALA A 48 7.71 -3.15 -12.25
N ALA A 49 8.16 -4.20 -12.95
CA ALA A 49 8.90 -4.08 -14.21
C ALA A 49 8.01 -3.91 -15.46
N GLY A 50 6.67 -3.89 -15.31
CA GLY A 50 5.73 -3.85 -16.43
C GLY A 50 5.75 -5.10 -17.32
N GLN A 51 6.37 -6.19 -16.87
CA GLN A 51 6.48 -7.46 -17.62
C GLN A 51 5.20 -8.29 -17.53
N ARG A 52 4.28 -7.93 -16.63
CA ARG A 52 2.98 -8.57 -16.48
C ARG A 52 1.96 -7.54 -16.02
N ASP A 53 0.73 -7.65 -16.54
CA ASP A 53 -0.38 -6.82 -16.10
C ASP A 53 -0.68 -7.04 -14.61
N ILE A 54 -0.99 -5.94 -13.94
CA ILE A 54 -1.40 -5.94 -12.55
C ILE A 54 -2.92 -6.19 -12.49
N PRO A 55 -3.39 -7.23 -11.78
CA PRO A 55 -4.82 -7.49 -11.64
C PRO A 55 -5.55 -6.31 -11.01
N ASP A 56 -6.78 -6.05 -11.46
CA ASP A 56 -7.63 -4.95 -10.94
C ASP A 56 -7.95 -5.09 -9.44
N THR A 57 -7.79 -6.30 -8.87
CA THR A 57 -7.95 -6.56 -7.43
C THR A 57 -6.81 -6.00 -6.58
N VAL A 58 -5.66 -5.65 -7.17
CA VAL A 58 -4.49 -5.15 -6.43
C VAL A 58 -4.72 -3.72 -5.94
N ALA A 59 -5.34 -2.87 -6.76
CA ALA A 59 -5.62 -1.47 -6.38
C ALA A 59 -6.45 -1.36 -5.09
N PRO A 60 -7.64 -2.00 -4.98
CA PRO A 60 -8.45 -1.91 -3.76
C PRO A 60 -7.73 -2.54 -2.55
N ALA A 61 -6.92 -3.58 -2.74
CA ALA A 61 -6.13 -4.17 -1.66
C ALA A 61 -5.08 -3.19 -1.12
N LEU A 62 -4.33 -2.52 -2.01
CA LEU A 62 -3.34 -1.50 -1.60
C LEU A 62 -4.01 -0.30 -0.93
N LEU A 63 -5.16 0.16 -1.45
CA LEU A 63 -5.92 1.25 -0.84
C LEU A 63 -6.40 0.89 0.58
N ALA A 64 -6.85 -0.34 0.79
CA ALA A 64 -7.24 -0.81 2.12
C ALA A 64 -6.05 -0.83 3.10
N LEU A 65 -4.86 -1.24 2.64
CA LEU A 65 -3.64 -1.20 3.46
C LEU A 65 -3.22 0.23 3.79
N LEU A 66 -3.19 1.12 2.78
CA LEU A 66 -2.84 2.54 2.95
C LEU A 66 -3.80 3.24 3.92
N GLY A 67 -5.09 2.98 3.81
CA GLY A 67 -6.09 3.54 4.74
C GLY A 67 -5.85 3.11 6.18
N ARG A 68 -5.52 1.84 6.42
CA ARG A 68 -5.19 1.32 7.76
C ARG A 68 -3.95 2.00 8.34
N GLU A 69 -2.90 2.12 7.52
CA GLU A 69 -1.64 2.76 7.94
C GLU A 69 -1.86 4.24 8.26
N ALA A 70 -2.57 4.97 7.40
CA ALA A 70 -2.90 6.37 7.63
C ALA A 70 -3.67 6.56 8.95
N SER A 71 -4.71 5.76 9.19
CA SER A 71 -5.48 5.82 10.45
C SER A 71 -4.62 5.52 11.68
N ALA A 72 -3.68 4.57 11.59
CA ALA A 72 -2.78 4.24 12.69
C ALA A 72 -1.83 5.41 13.00
N LEU A 73 -1.23 6.02 11.97
CA LEU A 73 -0.36 7.18 12.11
C LEU A 73 -1.09 8.41 12.67
N GLU A 74 -2.32 8.66 12.23
CA GLU A 74 -3.16 9.73 12.76
C GLU A 74 -3.45 9.54 14.26
N ALA A 75 -3.80 8.32 14.66
CA ALA A 75 -4.05 7.99 16.06
C ALA A 75 -2.78 8.17 16.92
N GLN A 76 -1.63 7.73 16.41
CA GLN A 76 -0.34 7.90 17.08
C GLN A 76 0.02 9.39 17.24
N ALA A 77 -0.14 10.19 16.18
CA ALA A 77 0.13 11.62 16.22
C ALA A 77 -0.76 12.33 17.27
N LEU A 78 -2.03 11.98 17.36
CA LEU A 78 -2.93 12.51 18.39
C LEU A 78 -2.47 12.12 19.80
N ALA A 79 -2.08 10.86 20.02
CA ALA A 79 -1.59 10.41 21.31
C ALA A 79 -0.33 11.16 21.75
N LEU A 80 0.63 11.36 20.83
CA LEU A 80 1.87 12.10 21.11
C LEU A 80 1.61 13.58 21.42
N ARG A 81 0.69 14.23 20.71
CA ARG A 81 0.30 15.63 21.00
C ARG A 81 -0.28 15.78 22.41
N ARG A 82 -1.13 14.84 22.83
CA ARG A 82 -1.69 14.83 24.19
C ARG A 82 -0.61 14.62 25.24
N ALA A 83 0.32 13.70 24.99
CA ALA A 83 1.44 13.45 25.88
C ALA A 83 2.35 14.69 26.02
N ALA A 84 2.63 15.38 24.92
CA ALA A 84 3.44 16.60 24.92
C ALA A 84 2.76 17.74 25.74
N ALA A 85 1.46 17.98 25.53
CA ALA A 85 0.72 18.99 26.29
C ALA A 85 0.72 18.70 27.81
N ALA A 86 0.65 17.42 28.21
CA ALA A 86 0.69 17.04 29.62
C ALA A 86 2.06 17.28 30.28
N ILE A 87 3.15 17.26 29.51
CA ILE A 87 4.49 17.61 30.00
C ILE A 87 4.56 19.12 30.24
N GLU A 88 4.06 19.93 29.30
CA GLU A 88 4.04 21.39 29.41
C GLU A 88 3.21 21.89 30.61
N GLU A 89 2.10 21.22 30.95
CA GLU A 89 1.26 21.57 32.11
C GLU A 89 1.88 21.18 33.47
N ALA A 90 2.87 20.29 33.46
CA ALA A 90 3.52 19.77 34.68
C ALA A 90 4.78 20.57 35.08
N GLU A 91 5.26 21.46 34.23
CA GLU A 91 6.38 22.40 34.46
C GLU A 91 5.89 23.78 34.92
#